data_AF-A0A8E8U4K3-F1
#
_entry.id   AF-A0A8E8U4K3-F1
#
_cell.length_a   1.000
_cell.length_b   1.000
_cell.length_c   1.000
_cell.angle_alpha   90.00
_cell.angle_beta   90.00
_cell.angle_gamma   90.00
#
_symmetry.space_group_name_H-M   'P 1'
#
loop_
_entity.id
_entity.type
_entity.pdbx_description
1 polymer ?
#
loop_
_entity_poly.entity_id
_entity_poly.type
_entity_poly.pdbx_seq_one_letter_code
_entity_poly.pdbx_strand_id
1 'polypeptide(L)'
;MDGIKYAVFTDKSIRLLGKNQYTSNVESGSTRTEIKHWVELFFGVKVIAMNSHRLPGKGRRMRPIMGHTMHYRRMIITLQPGYSIPPLRRKRT
;
A
#
# COMPACT_ATOMS: atom_id res chain seq x y z
N MET A 1 -3.29 15.06 3.67
CA MET A 1 -3.79 13.68 3.85
C MET A 1 -2.89 12.76 3.03
N ASP A 2 -2.02 12.01 3.71
CA ASP A 2 -1.13 11.05 3.04
C ASP A 2 -1.85 9.70 2.92
N GLY A 3 -2.47 9.45 1.76
CA GLY A 3 -3.26 8.23 1.52
C GLY A 3 -2.39 6.96 1.46
N ILE A 4 -1.23 7.01 0.81
CA ILE A 4 -0.32 5.87 0.73
C ILE A 4 0.99 6.21 1.43
N LYS A 5 1.39 5.38 2.41
CA LYS A 5 2.67 5.58 3.12
C LYS A 5 3.84 4.98 2.35
N TYR A 6 3.73 3.73 1.91
CA TYR A 6 4.80 3.06 1.16
C TYR A 6 4.29 1.88 0.32
N ALA A 7 4.94 1.69 -0.83
CA ALA A 7 4.75 0.50 -1.65
C ALA A 7 5.41 -0.73 -1.00
N VAL A 8 4.79 -1.89 -1.14
CA VAL A 8 5.28 -3.15 -0.56
C VAL A 8 5.91 -3.99 -1.65
N PHE A 9 7.23 -4.21 -1.54
CA PHE A 9 8.00 -5.06 -2.45
C PHE A 9 8.34 -6.38 -1.77
N THR A 10 7.76 -7.46 -2.28
CA THR A 10 7.92 -8.87 -1.86
C THR A 10 7.76 -9.73 -3.11
N ASP A 11 8.25 -10.98 -3.15
CA ASP A 11 8.05 -11.85 -4.32
C ASP A 11 6.59 -11.98 -4.73
N LYS A 12 5.70 -12.07 -3.73
CA LYS A 12 4.26 -12.10 -3.96
C LYS A 12 3.76 -10.82 -4.64
N SER A 13 4.19 -9.64 -4.19
CA SER A 13 3.74 -8.39 -4.80
C SER A 13 4.33 -8.18 -6.20
N ILE A 14 5.54 -8.66 -6.46
CA ILE A 14 6.12 -8.68 -7.81
C ILE A 14 5.30 -9.59 -8.73
N ARG A 15 4.89 -10.78 -8.27
CA ARG A 15 4.00 -11.66 -9.05
C ARG A 15 2.64 -11.04 -9.32
N LEU A 16 2.09 -10.28 -8.36
CA LEU A 16 0.82 -9.57 -8.50
C LEU A 16 0.93 -8.36 -9.44
N LEU A 17 2.10 -7.72 -9.51
CA LEU A 17 2.35 -6.61 -10.41
C LEU A 17 2.13 -7.02 -11.89
N GLY A 18 2.53 -8.23 -12.27
CA GLY A 18 2.25 -8.78 -13.60
C GLY A 18 0.75 -8.95 -13.93
N LYS A 19 -0.12 -8.85 -12.92
CA LYS A 19 -1.59 -8.86 -13.06
C LYS A 19 -2.22 -7.47 -12.86
N ASN A 20 -1.43 -6.39 -12.98
CA ASN A 20 -1.85 -5.01 -12.67
C ASN A 20 -2.40 -4.83 -11.24
N GLN A 21 -1.90 -5.64 -10.30
CA GLN A 21 -2.23 -5.53 -8.89
C GLN A 21 -1.07 -4.98 -8.09
N TYR A 22 -1.32 -3.84 -7.43
CA TYR A 22 -0.33 -3.09 -6.67
C TYR A 22 -0.59 -3.26 -5.18
N THR A 23 0.47 -3.53 -4.42
CA THR A 23 0.37 -3.70 -2.97
C THR A 23 1.01 -2.52 -2.25
N SER A 24 0.23 -1.83 -1.42
CA SER A 24 0.68 -0.65 -0.69
C SER A 24 0.20 -0.69 0.75
N ASN A 25 1.02 -0.16 1.66
CA ASN A 25 0.63 0.03 3.05
C ASN A 25 0.08 1.44 3.26
N VAL A 26 -1.02 1.50 3.99
CA VAL A 26 -1.85 2.66 4.25
C VAL A 26 -2.06 2.80 5.76
N GLU A 27 -2.39 4.01 6.19
CA GLU A 27 -2.81 4.28 7.56
C GLU A 27 -4.05 3.45 7.94
N SER A 28 -4.09 2.96 9.18
CA SER A 28 -5.16 2.07 9.64
C SER A 28 -6.53 2.76 9.72
N GLY A 29 -6.56 4.09 9.81
CA GLY A 29 -7.77 4.91 9.89
C GLY A 29 -8.44 5.20 8.54
N SER A 30 -7.73 5.02 7.42
CA SER A 30 -8.27 5.42 6.11
C SER A 30 -9.35 4.46 5.59
N THR A 31 -10.39 5.04 5.01
CA THR A 31 -11.47 4.29 4.36
C THR A 31 -11.08 3.83 2.95
N ARG A 32 -11.74 2.79 2.41
CA ARG A 32 -11.43 2.33 1.04
C ARG A 32 -11.76 3.41 0.00
N THR A 33 -12.82 4.18 0.22
CA THR A 33 -13.30 5.22 -0.70
C THR A 33 -12.30 6.37 -0.79
N GLU A 34 -11.79 6.86 0.34
CA GLU A 34 -10.76 7.90 0.38
C GLU A 34 -9.51 7.49 -0.40
N ILE A 35 -9.03 6.26 -0.16
CA ILE A 35 -7.81 5.76 -0.82
C ILE A 35 -8.03 5.53 -2.30
N LYS A 36 -9.20 5.02 -2.71
CA LYS A 36 -9.54 4.90 -4.12
C LYS A 36 -9.48 6.25 -4.81
N HIS A 37 -10.17 7.24 -4.26
CA HIS A 37 -10.22 8.58 -4.82
C HIS A 37 -8.83 9.23 -4.90
N TRP A 38 -8.04 9.11 -3.82
CA TRP A 38 -6.68 9.64 -3.78
C TRP A 38 -5.77 9.00 -4.84
N VAL A 39 -5.83 7.67 -5.01
CA VAL A 39 -5.02 6.95 -6.01
C VAL A 39 -5.42 7.34 -7.43
N GLU A 40 -6.72 7.43 -7.70
CA GLU A 40 -7.22 7.82 -9.03
C GLU A 40 -6.80 9.25 -9.39
N LEU A 41 -6.91 10.19 -8.44
CA LEU A 41 -6.51 11.58 -8.66
C LEU A 41 -5.00 11.75 -8.79
N PHE A 42 -4.21 11.15 -7.89
CA PHE A 42 -2.77 11.39 -7.82
C PHE A 42 -2.01 10.77 -8.99
N PHE A 43 -2.40 9.55 -9.40
CA PHE A 43 -1.73 8.84 -10.49
C PHE A 43 -2.45 8.96 -11.84
N GLY A 44 -3.65 9.55 -11.88
CA GLY A 44 -4.45 9.63 -13.11
C GLY A 44 -4.87 8.26 -13.63
N VAL A 45 -5.11 7.30 -12.73
CA VAL A 45 -5.44 5.91 -13.06
C VAL A 45 -6.89 5.58 -12.72
N LYS A 46 -7.42 4.49 -13.28
CA LYS A 46 -8.73 3.96 -12.89
C LYS A 46 -8.59 2.69 -12.07
N VAL A 47 -9.27 2.64 -10.92
CA VAL A 47 -9.24 1.48 -10.02
C VAL A 47 -10.49 0.63 -10.20
N ILE A 48 -10.33 -0.64 -10.56
CA ILE A 48 -11.43 -1.61 -10.67
C ILE A 48 -11.86 -2.07 -9.28
N ALA A 49 -10.90 -2.59 -8.51
CA ALA A 49 -11.18 -3.26 -7.24
C ALA A 49 -10.07 -3.01 -6.23
N MET A 50 -10.45 -2.94 -4.95
CA MET A 50 -9.52 -2.77 -3.85
C MET A 50 -9.85 -3.73 -2.71
N ASN A 51 -8.87 -4.54 -2.37
CA ASN A 51 -8.91 -5.44 -1.23
C ASN A 51 -8.01 -4.92 -0.11
N SER A 52 -8.41 -5.15 1.14
CA SER A 52 -7.67 -4.63 2.28
C SER A 52 -7.70 -5.58 3.46
N HIS A 53 -6.58 -5.64 4.18
CA HIS A 53 -6.45 -6.40 5.42
C HIS A 53 -5.55 -5.66 6.41
N ARG A 54 -5.74 -5.91 7.71
CA ARG A 54 -4.87 -5.38 8.76
C ARG A 54 -3.77 -6.40 9.02
N LEU A 55 -2.53 -5.94 9.06
CA LEU A 55 -1.40 -6.80 9.43
C LEU A 55 -1.40 -7.03 10.94
N PRO A 56 -1.05 -8.23 11.42
CA PRO A 56 -0.90 -8.47 12.84
C PRO A 56 0.20 -7.58 13.40
N GLY A 57 -0.03 -7.05 14.61
CA GLY A 57 0.97 -6.27 15.32
C GLY A 57 2.18 -7.13 15.62
N LYS A 58 3.36 -6.70 15.17
CA LYS A 58 4.61 -7.37 15.55
C LYS A 58 5.16 -6.70 16.81
N GLY A 59 5.10 -7.42 17.92
CA GLY A 59 5.80 -7.04 19.15
C GLY A 59 7.29 -6.90 18.87
N ARG A 60 7.88 -5.80 19.33
CA ARG A 60 9.31 -5.53 19.21
C ARG A 60 9.82 -5.07 20.57
N ARG A 61 10.84 -5.76 21.07
CA ARG A 61 11.53 -5.36 22.28
C ARG A 61 12.58 -4.31 21.93
N MET A 62 12.57 -3.19 22.65
CA MET A 62 13.62 -2.19 22.61
C MET A 62 14.20 -2.06 24.02
N ARG A 63 15.35 -2.70 24.24
CA ARG A 63 16.02 -2.78 25.55
C ARG A 63 15.07 -3.37 26.64
N PRO A 64 14.80 -2.78 27.83
CA PRO A 64 13.86 -3.39 28.77
C PRO A 64 12.39 -3.18 28.36
N ILE A 65 12.09 -2.27 27.44
CA ILE A 65 10.71 -1.90 27.08
C ILE A 65 10.19 -2.83 25.99
N MET A 66 9.03 -3.43 26.24
CA MET A 66 8.27 -4.15 25.22
C MET A 66 7.33 -3.17 24.51
N GLY A 67 7.49 -3.03 23.20
CA GLY A 67 6.64 -2.18 22.37
C GLY A 67 6.05 -2.93 21.19
N HIS A 68 5.22 -2.25 20.42
CA HIS A 68 4.65 -2.78 19.18
C HIS A 68 5.10 -1.95 17.98
N THR A 69 5.28 -2.62 16.86
CA THR A 69 5.51 -1.95 15.58
C THR A 69 4.24 -1.22 15.15
N MET A 70 4.38 -0.07 14.48
CA MET A 70 3.24 0.67 13.92
C MET A 70 2.32 -0.24 13.11
N HIS A 71 1.02 -0.10 13.33
CA HIS A 71 0.00 -0.86 12.62
C HIS A 71 -0.30 -0.21 11.28
N TYR A 72 -0.30 -1.02 10.23
CA TYR A 72 -0.66 -0.60 8.89
C TYR A 72 -1.77 -1.48 8.34
N ARG A 73 -2.60 -0.87 7.50
CA ARG A 73 -3.52 -1.60 6.65
C ARG A 73 -2.85 -1.83 5.31
N ARG A 74 -2.82 -3.08 4.85
CA ARG A 74 -2.30 -3.41 3.53
C ARG A 74 -3.43 -3.40 2.52
N MET A 75 -3.26 -2.61 1.48
CA MET A 75 -4.17 -2.47 0.35
C MET A 75 -3.59 -3.23 -0.85
N ILE A 76 -4.44 -3.98 -1.52
CA ILE A 76 -4.18 -4.61 -2.82
C ILE A 76 -5.12 -3.94 -3.81
N ILE A 77 -4.54 -3.17 -4.73
CA ILE A 77 -5.24 -2.28 -5.64
C ILE A 77 -5.15 -2.90 -7.04
N THR A 78 -6.30 -3.13 -7.66
CA THR A 78 -6.39 -3.65 -9.03
C THR A 78 -6.73 -2.50 -9.96
N LEU A 79 -5.83 -2.20 -10.88
CA LEU A 79 -6.03 -1.14 -11.87
C LEU A 79 -6.77 -1.68 -13.10
N GLN A 80 -7.42 -0.76 -13.81
CA GLN A 80 -7.97 -1.06 -15.12
C GLN A 80 -6.83 -1.37 -16.12
N PRO A 81 -6.98 -2.37 -17.00
CA PRO A 81 -6.03 -2.62 -18.07
C PRO A 81 -5.74 -1.35 -18.88
N GLY A 82 -4.47 -1.11 -19.19
CA GLY A 82 -4.01 0.12 -19.86
C GLY A 82 -3.48 1.21 -18.92
N TYR A 83 -3.80 1.15 -17.63
CA TYR A 83 -3.20 2.03 -16.62
C TYR A 83 -2.06 1.34 -15.90
N SER A 84 -1.01 2.11 -15.59
CA SER A 84 0.16 1.65 -14.84
C SER A 84 0.60 2.73 -13.85
N ILE A 85 0.99 2.31 -12.65
CA ILE A 85 1.62 3.22 -11.69
C ILE A 85 3.13 3.16 -11.92
N PRO A 86 3.80 4.29 -12.23
CA PRO A 86 5.25 4.30 -12.42
C PRO A 86 5.95 3.87 -11.12
N PRO A 87 7.05 3.09 -11.21
CA PRO A 87 7.81 2.71 -10.03
C PRO A 87 8.35 3.96 -9.35
N LEU A 88 8.09 4.10 -8.04
CA LEU A 88 8.63 5.19 -7.23
C LEU A 88 10.16 5.03 -7.15
N ARG A 89 10.87 5.76 -7.99
CA ARG A 89 12.33 5.77 -8.02
C ARG A 89 12.82 6.43 -6.73
N ARG A 90 13.48 5.66 -5.85
CA ARG A 90 14.23 6.22 -4.73
C ARG A 90 15.26 7.18 -5.31
N LYS A 91 15.18 8.48 -5.00
CA LYS A 91 16.30 9.38 -5.23
C LYS A 91 17.48 8.78 -4.47
N ARG A 92 18.53 8.37 -5.20
CA ARG A 92 19.81 8.08 -4.58
C ARG A 92 20.31 9.44 -4.11
N THR A 93 20.30 9.66 -2.81
CA THR A 93 21.12 10.69 -2.19
C THR A 93 22.58 10.36 -2.41
#